data_AF-A0A7R9T4N5-F1
#
_entry.id   AF-A0A7R9T4N5-F1
#
_cell.length_a   1.000
_cell.length_b   1.000
_cell.length_c   1.000
_cell.angle_alpha   90.00
_cell.angle_beta   90.00
_cell.angle_gamma   90.00
#
_symmetry.space_group_name_H-M   'P 1'
#
loop_
_entity.id
_entity.type
_entity.pdbx_description
1 polymer ?
#
loop_
_entity_poly.entity_id
_entity_poly.type
_entity_poly.pdbx_seq_one_letter_code
_entity_poly.pdbx_strand_id
1 'polypeptide(L)'
;MKRGGAVEIDVARGHAGRSRGGVSGGTIASAANVVAKPKSETRGMGDPHFFAKCAGGWADKPDVEAAKRWPSPQGTWAFDEDTKRWTMPSIMAGINAKVVARSYALNPERYGKNFRYDESDLCASKKNAILGTLTLGAFGAAFVVPPLRWLMRKTILPKQGEGPSEDTRENGFSHVYVVANGRDAKGEAVDSYCCEFEFIKADPGYKGTAALACEAALCLAIPEERARLDFAKEGSGGCFTPSACMGHVLMERLNNAENFSVKVQKLKDTVFLV
;
A
#
# COMPACT_ATOMS: atom_id res chain seq x y z
N MET A 1 8.80 9.87 25.93
CA MET A 1 9.25 10.77 24.83
C MET A 1 8.29 11.95 24.80
N LYS A 2 8.72 13.15 25.20
CA LYS A 2 7.88 14.36 25.16
C LYS A 2 7.50 14.60 23.69
N ARG A 3 6.19 14.67 23.38
CA ARG A 3 5.68 15.08 22.07
C ARG A 3 6.18 16.51 21.83
N GLY A 4 7.29 16.65 21.10
CA GLY A 4 7.75 17.93 20.56
C GLY A 4 6.63 18.55 19.73
N GLY A 5 6.58 19.88 19.66
CA GLY A 5 5.49 20.64 19.03
C GLY A 5 4.95 19.98 17.77
N ALA A 6 3.62 19.86 17.67
CA ALA A 6 2.94 18.98 16.73
C ALA A 6 3.41 19.24 15.29
N VAL A 7 4.26 18.35 14.78
CA VAL A 7 4.58 18.25 13.36
C VAL A 7 3.40 17.55 12.72
N GLU A 8 2.74 18.21 11.78
CA GLU A 8 1.66 17.62 10.99
C GLU A 8 2.24 17.02 9.71
N ILE A 9 1.92 15.75 9.44
CA ILE A 9 2.28 15.11 8.17
C ILE A 9 1.24 15.52 7.13
N ASP A 10 1.68 16.25 6.12
CA ASP A 10 0.83 16.77 5.04
C ASP A 10 0.67 15.75 3.91
N VAL A 11 1.72 15.00 3.59
CA VAL A 11 1.72 14.07 2.46
C VAL A 11 2.56 12.85 2.79
N ALA A 12 2.04 11.67 2.48
CA ALA A 12 2.81 10.45 2.35
C ALA A 12 2.71 9.91 0.92
N ARG A 13 3.84 9.54 0.31
CA ARG A 13 3.89 8.90 -1.01
C ARG A 13 4.51 7.53 -0.88
N GLY A 14 3.73 6.50 -1.23
CA GLY A 14 4.21 5.13 -1.34
C GLY A 14 4.87 4.91 -2.70
N HIS A 15 5.99 4.18 -2.69
CA HIS A 15 6.71 3.84 -3.89
C HIS A 15 7.12 2.37 -3.87
N ALA A 16 6.64 1.59 -4.84
CA ALA A 16 7.17 0.25 -5.06
C ALA A 16 8.52 0.37 -5.76
N GLY A 17 9.57 -0.14 -5.14
CA GLY A 17 10.91 -0.22 -5.71
C GLY A 17 11.16 -1.56 -6.39
N ARG A 18 12.45 -1.89 -6.50
CA ARG A 18 12.91 -3.16 -7.08
C ARG A 18 12.22 -4.34 -6.38
N SER A 19 11.67 -5.24 -7.18
CA SER A 19 10.91 -6.39 -6.66
C SER A 19 11.11 -7.62 -7.53
N ARG A 20 11.13 -8.79 -6.89
CA ARG A 20 11.06 -10.11 -7.52
C ARG A 20 9.97 -10.93 -6.83
N GLY A 21 8.93 -11.25 -7.58
CA GLY A 21 7.85 -12.12 -7.13
C GLY A 21 7.03 -12.62 -8.30
N GLY A 22 5.96 -13.35 -7.98
CA GLY A 22 5.06 -13.88 -9.01
C GLY A 22 3.60 -13.61 -8.68
N VAL A 23 2.75 -14.04 -9.61
CA VAL A 23 1.29 -13.97 -9.50
C VAL A 23 0.74 -15.38 -9.70
N SER A 24 -0.32 -15.75 -8.99
CA SER A 24 -1.03 -17.02 -9.19
C SER A 24 -2.21 -16.85 -10.11
N GLY A 25 -2.66 -17.96 -10.70
CA GLY A 25 -3.91 -17.96 -11.47
C GLY A 25 -5.12 -17.67 -10.59
N GLY A 26 -5.03 -17.87 -9.28
CA GLY A 26 -6.05 -17.44 -8.31
C GLY A 26 -6.18 -15.92 -8.25
N THR A 27 -5.07 -15.18 -8.16
CA THR A 27 -5.07 -13.71 -8.21
C THR A 27 -5.64 -13.19 -9.53
N ILE A 28 -5.22 -13.78 -10.64
CA ILE A 28 -5.74 -13.44 -11.97
C ILE A 28 -7.25 -13.72 -12.05
N ALA A 29 -7.72 -14.84 -11.51
CA ALA A 29 -9.14 -15.19 -11.49
C ALA A 29 -9.95 -14.20 -10.64
N SER A 30 -9.44 -13.79 -9.48
CA SER A 30 -10.08 -12.78 -8.63
C SER A 30 -10.22 -11.44 -9.35
N ALA A 31 -9.15 -10.97 -10.02
CA ALA A 31 -9.21 -9.76 -10.83
C ALA A 31 -10.23 -9.90 -11.99
N ALA A 32 -10.23 -11.05 -12.67
CA ALA A 32 -11.17 -11.35 -13.75
C ALA A 32 -12.63 -11.38 -13.27
N ASN A 33 -12.87 -11.84 -12.05
CA ASN A 33 -14.20 -11.84 -11.43
C ASN A 33 -14.67 -10.42 -11.15
N VAL A 34 -13.83 -9.55 -10.56
CA VAL A 34 -14.17 -8.14 -10.32
C VAL A 34 -14.53 -7.43 -11.62
N VAL A 35 -13.78 -7.65 -12.70
CA VAL A 35 -14.05 -7.06 -14.02
C VAL A 35 -15.36 -7.57 -14.63
N ALA A 36 -15.71 -8.84 -14.39
CA ALA A 36 -16.93 -9.44 -14.91
C ALA A 36 -18.20 -9.04 -14.13
N LYS A 37 -18.07 -8.45 -12.93
CA LYS A 37 -19.20 -8.03 -12.12
C LYS A 37 -19.94 -6.84 -12.75
N PRO A 38 -21.29 -6.78 -12.62
CA PRO A 38 -22.06 -5.62 -13.06
C PRO A 38 -21.57 -4.32 -12.40
N LYS A 39 -21.68 -3.20 -13.13
CA LYS A 39 -21.33 -1.86 -12.60
C LYS A 39 -22.12 -1.48 -11.35
N SER A 40 -23.31 -2.05 -11.14
CA SER A 40 -24.09 -1.86 -9.91
C SER A 40 -23.39 -2.42 -8.68
N GLU A 41 -22.70 -3.56 -8.81
CA GLU A 41 -21.95 -4.21 -7.72
C GLU A 41 -20.56 -3.60 -7.51
N THR A 42 -19.94 -3.07 -8.57
CA THR A 42 -18.61 -2.43 -8.50
C THR A 42 -18.68 -0.92 -8.30
N ARG A 43 -19.88 -0.36 -8.14
CA ARG A 43 -20.10 1.07 -7.95
C ARG A 43 -19.38 1.56 -6.69
N GLY A 44 -18.53 2.56 -6.83
CA GLY A 44 -17.78 3.14 -5.72
C GLY A 44 -16.49 2.38 -5.38
N MET A 45 -16.16 1.25 -6.03
CA MET A 45 -14.86 0.60 -5.84
C MET A 45 -13.67 1.48 -6.26
N GLY A 46 -13.90 2.53 -7.07
CA GLY A 46 -12.89 3.53 -7.39
C GLY A 46 -12.69 4.61 -6.33
N ASP A 47 -13.57 4.69 -5.32
CA ASP A 47 -13.50 5.69 -4.25
C ASP A 47 -12.44 5.26 -3.21
N PRO A 48 -11.39 6.07 -2.97
CA PRO A 48 -10.43 5.82 -1.90
C PRO A 48 -11.09 5.72 -0.51
N HIS A 49 -12.21 6.39 -0.29
CA HIS A 49 -12.91 6.37 0.99
C HIS A 49 -13.90 5.21 1.14
N PHE A 50 -13.90 4.24 0.21
CA PHE A 50 -14.87 3.15 0.21
C PHE A 50 -14.92 2.39 1.55
N PHE A 51 -13.76 2.13 2.17
CA PHE A 51 -13.68 1.48 3.48
C PHE A 51 -13.70 2.44 4.67
N ALA A 52 -13.49 3.74 4.47
CA ALA A 52 -13.41 4.72 5.56
C ALA A 52 -14.74 4.92 6.32
N LYS A 53 -15.83 4.32 5.85
CA LYS A 53 -17.17 4.36 6.46
C LYS A 53 -17.26 3.35 7.62
N CYS A 54 -17.58 3.79 8.83
CA CYS A 54 -17.85 2.89 9.96
C CYS A 54 -18.96 3.37 10.91
N ALA A 55 -19.52 2.41 11.65
CA ALA A 55 -20.82 2.44 12.32
C ALA A 55 -21.01 3.61 13.32
N GLY A 56 -22.17 4.26 13.21
CA GLY A 56 -22.58 5.46 13.96
C GLY A 56 -23.12 6.57 13.06
N GLY A 57 -22.74 6.54 11.78
CA GLY A 57 -23.12 7.50 10.75
C GLY A 57 -22.03 7.55 9.69
N TRP A 58 -22.33 8.16 8.56
CA TRP A 58 -21.28 8.56 7.63
C TRP A 58 -20.34 9.48 8.43
N ALA A 59 -19.02 9.25 8.43
CA ALA A 59 -18.15 10.40 8.53
C ALA A 59 -18.69 11.39 7.49
N ASP A 60 -19.01 12.61 7.90
CA ASP A 60 -19.50 13.63 6.97
C ASP A 60 -18.67 13.51 5.71
N LYS A 61 -19.35 13.47 4.54
CA LYS A 61 -18.66 13.39 3.25
C LYS A 61 -17.42 14.26 3.40
N PRO A 62 -16.21 13.72 3.17
CA PRO A 62 -15.01 14.53 3.28
C PRO A 62 -15.33 15.82 2.54
N ASP A 63 -15.16 16.96 3.23
CA ASP A 63 -15.28 18.29 2.63
C ASP A 63 -14.70 18.21 1.21
N VAL A 64 -15.30 18.91 0.24
CA VAL A 64 -14.82 18.95 -1.15
C VAL A 64 -13.30 19.12 -1.22
N GLU A 65 -12.69 19.86 -0.27
CA GLU A 65 -11.25 19.97 -0.13
C GLU A 65 -10.56 18.68 0.38
N ALA A 66 -11.17 17.95 1.30
CA ALA A 66 -10.76 16.62 1.74
C ALA A 66 -10.87 15.53 0.66
N ALA A 67 -11.88 15.60 -0.22
CA ALA A 67 -11.98 14.71 -1.38
C ALA A 67 -10.89 15.01 -2.43
N LYS A 68 -10.48 16.28 -2.57
CA LYS A 68 -9.32 16.69 -3.38
C LYS A 68 -7.98 16.27 -2.77
N ARG A 69 -7.92 15.96 -1.47
CA ARG A 69 -6.69 15.51 -0.77
C ARG A 69 -6.27 14.08 -1.11
N TRP A 70 -7.20 13.26 -1.59
CA TRP A 70 -6.92 11.89 -2.04
C TRP A 70 -6.88 11.87 -3.57
N PRO A 71 -5.71 12.14 -4.18
CA PRO A 71 -5.61 12.14 -5.63
C PRO A 71 -6.05 10.78 -6.18
N SER A 72 -6.63 10.79 -7.38
CA SER A 72 -6.73 9.55 -8.14
C SER A 72 -5.33 8.97 -8.29
N PRO A 73 -5.17 7.64 -8.20
CA PRO A 73 -3.88 7.01 -8.43
C PRO A 73 -3.20 7.57 -9.69
N GLN A 74 -1.89 7.79 -9.60
CA GLN A 74 -1.09 8.28 -10.72
C GLN A 74 -1.46 7.54 -12.01
N GLY A 75 -1.91 8.29 -13.04
CA GLY A 75 -2.43 7.70 -14.28
C GLY A 75 -1.42 7.66 -15.43
N THR A 76 -0.26 8.30 -15.29
CA THR A 76 0.79 8.39 -16.31
C THR A 76 2.18 8.42 -15.66
N TRP A 77 3.26 8.38 -16.43
CA TRP A 77 4.61 8.52 -15.89
C TRP A 77 4.87 9.95 -15.40
N ALA A 78 5.65 10.10 -14.32
CA ALA A 78 6.02 11.40 -13.76
C ALA A 78 7.47 11.36 -13.24
N PHE A 79 8.10 12.52 -13.09
CA PHE A 79 9.34 12.63 -12.33
C PHE A 79 8.98 13.01 -10.90
N ASP A 80 9.46 12.23 -9.94
CA ASP A 80 9.23 12.45 -8.52
C ASP A 80 10.43 13.18 -7.90
N GLU A 81 10.16 14.36 -7.34
CA GLU A 81 11.20 15.24 -6.78
C GLU A 81 11.75 14.76 -5.45
N ASP A 82 11.03 13.94 -4.69
CA ASP A 82 11.49 13.46 -3.39
C ASP A 82 12.52 12.33 -3.57
N THR A 83 12.21 11.41 -4.47
CA THR A 83 13.04 10.22 -4.77
C THR A 83 14.09 10.47 -5.85
N LYS A 84 13.96 11.58 -6.62
CA LYS A 84 14.77 11.87 -7.82
C LYS A 84 14.75 10.72 -8.83
N ARG A 85 13.57 10.11 -9.01
CA ARG A 85 13.33 8.99 -9.92
C ARG A 85 12.13 9.28 -10.82
N TRP A 86 12.10 8.59 -11.96
CA TRP A 86 10.87 8.52 -12.74
C TRP A 86 9.96 7.49 -12.11
N THR A 87 8.65 7.72 -12.17
CA THR A 87 7.63 6.83 -11.62
C THR A 87 6.61 6.46 -12.69
N MET A 88 5.98 5.30 -12.54
CA MET A 88 4.85 4.85 -13.33
C MET A 88 3.65 4.51 -12.41
N PRO A 89 2.43 4.39 -12.96
CA PRO A 89 1.27 3.95 -12.18
C PRO A 89 1.51 2.61 -11.47
N SER A 90 1.10 2.51 -10.20
CA SER A 90 1.13 1.25 -9.46
C SER A 90 -0.23 0.54 -9.54
N ILE A 91 -0.21 -0.78 -9.74
CA ILE A 91 -1.43 -1.61 -9.70
C ILE A 91 -2.06 -1.57 -8.30
N MET A 92 -1.24 -1.52 -7.25
CA MET A 92 -1.71 -1.60 -5.87
C MET A 92 -2.24 -0.27 -5.33
N ALA A 93 -1.92 0.86 -5.96
CA ALA A 93 -2.34 2.19 -5.52
C ALA A 93 -3.85 2.29 -5.28
N GLY A 94 -4.65 1.77 -6.22
CA GLY A 94 -6.11 1.79 -6.11
C GLY A 94 -6.66 0.91 -4.97
N ILE A 95 -5.90 -0.09 -4.50
CA ILE A 95 -6.29 -0.98 -3.40
C ILE A 95 -5.83 -0.38 -2.07
N ASN A 96 -4.55 -0.04 -1.97
CA ASN A 96 -3.91 0.41 -0.74
C ASN A 96 -4.43 1.76 -0.26
N ALA A 97 -4.73 2.69 -1.16
CA ALA A 97 -5.29 3.99 -0.80
C ALA A 97 -6.56 3.85 0.08
N LYS A 98 -7.37 2.80 -0.14
CA LYS A 98 -8.55 2.54 0.71
C LYS A 98 -8.22 2.13 2.13
N VAL A 99 -7.15 1.35 2.30
CA VAL A 99 -6.66 0.91 3.60
C VAL A 99 -6.02 2.09 4.35
N VAL A 100 -5.28 2.95 3.66
CA VAL A 100 -4.72 4.17 4.26
C VAL A 100 -5.84 5.14 4.64
N ALA A 101 -6.85 5.34 3.79
CA ALA A 101 -8.00 6.20 4.09
C ALA A 101 -8.81 5.69 5.29
N ARG A 102 -8.99 4.36 5.40
CA ARG A 102 -9.55 3.71 6.58
C ARG A 102 -8.72 3.98 7.83
N SER A 103 -7.39 3.86 7.73
CA SER A 103 -6.47 4.13 8.85
C SER A 103 -6.55 5.58 9.33
N TYR A 104 -6.59 6.52 8.39
CA TYR A 104 -6.81 7.94 8.67
C TYR A 104 -8.15 8.18 9.37
N ALA A 105 -9.23 7.59 8.86
CA ALA A 105 -10.56 7.74 9.46
C ALA A 105 -10.67 7.13 10.87
N LEU A 106 -9.89 6.09 11.17
CA LEU A 106 -9.87 5.44 12.48
C LEU A 106 -9.06 6.23 13.53
N ASN A 107 -8.03 6.97 13.14
CA ASN A 107 -7.15 7.73 14.05
C ASN A 107 -6.71 9.07 13.44
N PRO A 108 -7.65 9.99 13.13
CA PRO A 108 -7.35 11.23 12.41
C PRO A 108 -6.32 12.12 13.12
N GLU A 109 -6.23 12.04 14.45
CA GLU A 109 -5.27 12.79 15.27
C GLU A 109 -3.81 12.35 15.11
N ARG A 110 -3.56 11.18 14.51
CA ARG A 110 -2.20 10.71 14.18
C ARG A 110 -1.70 11.25 12.83
N TYR A 111 -2.58 11.89 12.06
CA TYR A 111 -2.28 12.42 10.73
C TYR A 111 -2.50 13.94 10.72
N GLY A 112 -1.83 14.65 9.81
CA GLY A 112 -2.12 16.08 9.60
C GLY A 112 -3.53 16.28 9.07
N LYS A 113 -4.16 17.43 9.36
CA LYS A 113 -5.50 17.74 8.82
C LYS A 113 -5.52 17.73 7.29
N ASN A 114 -4.37 18.00 6.68
CA ASN A 114 -4.19 18.06 5.24
C ASN A 114 -3.58 16.79 4.62
N PHE A 115 -3.50 15.70 5.38
CA PHE A 115 -2.86 14.46 4.95
C PHE A 115 -3.36 13.97 3.59
N ARG A 116 -2.41 13.66 2.71
CA ARG A 116 -2.62 13.09 1.37
C ARG A 116 -1.82 11.82 1.22
N TYR A 117 -2.35 10.90 0.41
CA TYR A 117 -1.67 9.66 0.07
C TYR A 117 -1.72 9.40 -1.43
N ASP A 118 -0.59 8.97 -2.00
CA ASP A 118 -0.48 8.49 -3.38
C ASP A 118 0.53 7.35 -3.46
N GLU A 119 0.43 6.53 -4.50
CA GLU A 119 1.29 5.37 -4.73
C GLU A 119 1.74 5.25 -6.20
N SER A 120 3.02 4.96 -6.39
CA SER A 120 3.61 4.76 -7.72
C SER A 120 4.74 3.73 -7.71
N ASP A 121 5.17 3.27 -8.87
CA ASP A 121 6.31 2.36 -8.98
C ASP A 121 7.54 3.13 -9.48
N LEU A 122 8.66 2.99 -8.79
CA LEU A 122 9.92 3.63 -9.17
C LEU A 122 10.51 2.99 -10.42
N CYS A 123 11.08 3.83 -11.28
CA CYS A 123 11.68 3.42 -12.54
C CYS A 123 13.12 3.95 -12.65
N ALA A 124 14.01 3.10 -13.17
CA ALA A 124 15.40 3.46 -13.40
C ALA A 124 15.60 4.61 -14.41
N SER A 125 14.64 4.84 -15.31
CA SER A 125 14.71 5.91 -16.30
C SER A 125 13.33 6.34 -16.79
N LYS A 126 13.24 7.52 -17.43
CA LYS A 126 12.03 8.01 -18.11
C LYS A 126 11.51 7.01 -19.13
N LYS A 127 12.42 6.39 -19.90
CA LYS A 127 12.05 5.41 -20.94
C LYS A 127 11.38 4.19 -20.31
N ASN A 128 11.90 3.69 -19.20
CA ASN A 128 11.30 2.58 -18.47
C ASN A 128 9.93 2.95 -17.90
N ALA A 129 9.77 4.16 -17.37
CA ALA A 129 8.49 4.63 -16.86
C ALA A 129 7.42 4.75 -17.95
N ILE A 130 7.79 5.29 -19.12
CA ILE A 130 6.90 5.36 -20.30
C ILE A 130 6.52 3.94 -20.74
N LEU A 131 7.50 3.07 -20.95
CA LEU A 131 7.26 1.71 -21.42
C LEU A 131 6.40 0.92 -20.43
N GLY A 132 6.69 1.03 -19.14
CA GLY A 132 5.94 0.38 -18.07
C GLY A 132 4.50 0.88 -18.00
N THR A 133 4.29 2.20 -18.08
CA THR A 133 2.95 2.81 -18.14
C THR A 133 2.16 2.29 -19.35
N LEU A 134 2.76 2.29 -20.55
CA LEU A 134 2.10 1.81 -21.76
C LEU A 134 1.81 0.31 -21.71
N THR A 135 2.74 -0.49 -21.18
CA THR A 135 2.57 -1.94 -21.02
C THR A 135 1.45 -2.25 -20.04
N LEU A 136 1.41 -1.55 -18.90
CA LEU A 136 0.35 -1.70 -17.91
C LEU A 136 -1.01 -1.29 -18.48
N GLY A 137 -1.08 -0.17 -19.20
CA GLY A 137 -2.30 0.29 -19.87
C GLY A 137 -2.79 -0.69 -20.93
N ALA A 138 -1.89 -1.20 -21.78
CA ALA A 138 -2.20 -2.20 -22.79
C ALA A 138 -2.68 -3.52 -22.17
N PHE A 139 -2.01 -3.98 -21.09
CA PHE A 139 -2.43 -5.16 -20.34
C PHE A 139 -3.82 -4.98 -19.72
N GLY A 140 -4.07 -3.83 -19.08
CA GLY A 140 -5.38 -3.51 -18.50
C GLY A 140 -6.49 -3.48 -19.55
N ALA A 141 -6.25 -2.81 -20.68
CA ALA A 141 -7.20 -2.78 -21.81
C ALA A 141 -7.47 -4.19 -22.37
N ALA A 142 -6.41 -4.98 -22.53
CA ALA A 142 -6.51 -6.37 -22.95
C ALA A 142 -7.32 -7.23 -21.98
N PHE A 143 -7.18 -6.97 -20.68
CA PHE A 143 -7.82 -7.73 -19.61
C PHE A 143 -9.32 -7.44 -19.49
N VAL A 144 -9.77 -6.23 -19.83
CA VAL A 144 -11.20 -5.91 -19.81
C VAL A 144 -11.96 -6.38 -21.06
N VAL A 145 -11.26 -6.67 -22.16
CA VAL A 145 -11.87 -7.14 -23.41
C VAL A 145 -12.03 -8.68 -23.37
N PRO A 146 -13.26 -9.25 -23.40
CA PRO A 146 -13.46 -10.68 -23.11
C PRO A 146 -12.69 -11.67 -23.99
N PRO A 147 -12.64 -11.53 -25.34
CA PRO A 147 -11.86 -12.43 -26.19
C PRO A 147 -10.36 -12.40 -25.90
N LEU A 148 -9.83 -11.21 -25.65
CA LEU A 148 -8.41 -11.01 -25.38
C LEU A 148 -8.03 -11.50 -23.99
N ARG A 149 -8.88 -11.28 -22.98
CA ARG A 149 -8.75 -11.90 -21.65
C ARG A 149 -8.76 -13.44 -21.73
N TRP A 150 -9.63 -14.03 -22.54
CA TRP A 150 -9.66 -15.49 -22.74
C TRP A 150 -8.34 -15.98 -23.36
N LEU A 151 -7.82 -15.29 -24.36
CA LEU A 151 -6.54 -15.63 -24.98
C LEU A 151 -5.39 -15.55 -23.96
N MET A 152 -5.28 -14.44 -23.22
CA MET A 152 -4.24 -14.27 -22.20
C MET A 152 -4.30 -15.37 -21.13
N ARG A 153 -5.49 -15.76 -20.69
CA ARG A 153 -5.68 -16.88 -19.74
C ARG A 153 -5.25 -18.23 -20.29
N LYS A 154 -5.30 -18.41 -21.62
CA LYS A 154 -4.95 -19.67 -22.27
C LYS A 154 -3.45 -19.77 -22.57
N THR A 155 -2.78 -18.64 -22.78
CA THR A 155 -1.40 -18.63 -23.31
C THR A 155 -0.34 -18.08 -22.36
N ILE A 156 -0.63 -17.02 -21.61
CA ILE A 156 0.41 -16.23 -20.90
C ILE A 156 0.20 -16.28 -19.38
N LEU A 157 -1.06 -16.20 -18.92
CA LEU A 157 -1.35 -16.10 -17.50
C LEU A 157 -1.34 -17.48 -16.82
N PRO A 158 -0.89 -17.58 -15.56
CA PRO A 158 -0.92 -18.82 -14.81
C PRO A 158 -2.34 -19.38 -14.70
N LYS A 159 -2.49 -20.71 -14.75
CA LYS A 159 -3.81 -21.35 -14.60
C LYS A 159 -4.25 -21.30 -13.14
N GLN A 160 -5.56 -21.43 -12.91
CA GLN A 160 -6.06 -21.59 -11.54
C GLN A 160 -5.43 -22.83 -10.90
N GLY A 161 -4.95 -22.69 -9.66
CA GLY A 161 -4.17 -23.71 -8.96
C GLY A 161 -2.65 -23.63 -9.20
N GLU A 162 -2.20 -22.90 -10.23
CA GLU A 162 -0.78 -22.60 -10.43
C GLU A 162 -0.42 -21.30 -9.70
N GLY A 163 0.72 -21.31 -9.01
CA GLY A 163 1.32 -20.17 -8.34
C GLY A 163 2.79 -20.01 -8.73
N PRO A 164 3.49 -19.02 -8.17
CA PRO A 164 4.94 -18.92 -8.34
C PRO A 164 5.64 -20.21 -7.88
N SER A 165 6.74 -20.55 -8.54
CA SER A 165 7.58 -21.67 -8.14
C SER A 165 8.09 -21.49 -6.70
N GLU A 166 8.46 -22.59 -6.06
CA GLU A 166 9.12 -22.56 -4.75
C GLU A 166 10.35 -21.65 -4.78
N ASP A 167 11.21 -21.78 -5.79
CA ASP A 167 12.36 -20.88 -5.98
C ASP A 167 11.97 -19.40 -6.03
N THR A 168 10.91 -19.05 -6.78
CA THR A 168 10.43 -17.66 -6.85
C THR A 168 9.98 -17.16 -5.49
N ARG A 169 9.31 -18.03 -4.71
CA ARG A 169 8.82 -17.70 -3.37
C ARG A 169 9.93 -17.53 -2.34
N GLU A 170 10.89 -18.45 -2.34
CA GLU A 170 11.98 -18.52 -1.38
C GLU A 170 13.07 -17.48 -1.66
N ASN A 171 13.27 -17.12 -2.93
CA ASN A 171 14.28 -16.15 -3.34
C ASN A 171 13.67 -14.80 -3.74
N GLY A 172 12.36 -14.63 -3.66
CA GLY A 172 11.69 -13.36 -3.91
C GLY A 172 12.11 -12.26 -2.93
N PHE A 173 11.87 -11.01 -3.32
CA PHE A 173 12.12 -9.82 -2.50
C PHE A 173 11.30 -8.64 -3.01
N SER A 174 11.17 -7.59 -2.21
CA SER A 174 10.55 -6.34 -2.63
C SER A 174 10.98 -5.21 -1.72
N HIS A 175 11.23 -4.04 -2.30
CA HIS A 175 11.45 -2.81 -1.55
C HIS A 175 10.25 -1.90 -1.72
N VAL A 176 9.70 -1.41 -0.62
CA VAL A 176 8.60 -0.44 -0.58
C VAL A 176 9.08 0.76 0.22
N TYR A 177 8.90 1.95 -0.34
CA TYR A 177 9.31 3.20 0.28
C TYR A 177 8.08 4.06 0.56
N VAL A 178 7.96 4.62 1.75
CA VAL A 178 6.93 5.60 2.07
C VAL A 178 7.61 6.90 2.48
N VAL A 179 7.61 7.88 1.58
CA VAL A 179 8.16 9.21 1.85
C VAL A 179 7.10 10.07 2.51
N ALA A 180 7.40 10.57 3.69
CA ALA A 180 6.55 11.47 4.45
C ALA A 180 7.14 12.89 4.48
N ASN A 181 6.31 13.85 4.07
CA ASN A 181 6.59 15.28 4.14
C ASN A 181 5.62 15.93 5.11
N GLY A 182 6.13 16.81 5.97
CA GLY A 182 5.32 17.50 6.97
C GLY A 182 5.72 18.95 7.16
N ARG A 183 4.94 19.64 7.99
CA ARG A 183 5.18 21.02 8.41
C ARG A 183 5.09 21.15 9.92
N ASP A 184 5.77 22.15 10.44
CA ASP A 184 5.64 22.54 11.85
C ASP A 184 4.36 23.36 12.08
N ALA A 185 4.12 23.75 13.33
CA ALA A 185 2.95 24.56 13.71
C ALA A 185 2.90 25.96 13.07
N LYS A 186 4.00 26.45 12.49
CA LYS A 186 4.08 27.71 11.76
C LYS A 186 3.87 27.53 10.25
N GLY A 187 3.74 26.29 9.78
CA GLY A 187 3.61 25.95 8.37
C GLY A 187 4.96 25.85 7.64
N GLU A 188 6.08 25.86 8.36
CA GLU A 188 7.41 25.68 7.78
C GLU A 188 7.66 24.19 7.50
N ALA A 189 8.27 23.88 6.35
CA ALA A 189 8.61 22.51 6.00
C ALA A 189 9.63 21.94 7.01
N VAL A 190 9.37 20.73 7.51
CA VAL A 190 10.33 20.00 8.34
C VAL A 190 11.12 19.01 7.49
N ASP A 191 12.16 18.42 8.08
CA ASP A 191 12.90 17.31 7.45
C ASP A 191 11.94 16.21 6.99
N SER A 192 12.03 15.83 5.71
CA SER A 192 11.31 14.69 5.15
C SER A 192 11.93 13.37 5.63
N TYR A 193 11.09 12.37 5.83
CA TYR A 193 11.50 11.04 6.26
C TYR A 193 11.03 9.99 5.25
N CYS A 194 11.75 8.87 5.19
CA CYS A 194 11.34 7.71 4.42
C CYS A 194 11.25 6.49 5.35
N CYS A 195 10.14 5.77 5.27
CA CYS A 195 10.02 4.42 5.76
C CYS A 195 10.36 3.46 4.62
N GLU A 196 11.44 2.70 4.76
CA GLU A 196 11.79 1.60 3.89
C GLU A 196 11.26 0.30 4.49
N PHE A 197 10.48 -0.43 3.72
CA PHE A 197 9.96 -1.75 4.07
C PHE A 197 10.43 -2.78 3.03
N GLU A 198 11.13 -3.79 3.50
CA GLU A 198 11.74 -4.81 2.66
C GLU A 198 11.14 -6.19 2.95
N PHE A 199 10.92 -6.95 1.88
CA PHE A 199 10.68 -8.39 1.92
C PHE A 199 12.00 -9.11 1.61
N ILE A 200 12.44 -9.98 2.52
CA ILE A 200 13.72 -10.68 2.48
C ILE A 200 13.46 -12.18 2.30
N LYS A 201 14.02 -12.76 1.22
CA LYS A 201 13.87 -14.21 0.90
C LYS A 201 12.40 -14.65 0.94
N ALA A 202 11.54 -13.77 0.45
CA ALA A 202 10.10 -13.91 0.46
C ALA A 202 9.55 -13.08 -0.69
N ASP A 203 8.88 -13.74 -1.63
CA ASP A 203 8.15 -13.02 -2.65
C ASP A 203 7.02 -12.19 -2.00
N PRO A 204 6.77 -10.95 -2.45
CA PRO A 204 5.79 -10.07 -1.83
C PRO A 204 4.35 -10.59 -1.97
N GLY A 205 4.07 -11.42 -2.98
CA GLY A 205 2.71 -11.85 -3.32
C GLY A 205 2.21 -13.05 -2.50
N TYR A 206 3.10 -13.98 -2.13
CA TYR A 206 2.72 -15.27 -1.53
C TYR A 206 3.43 -15.52 -0.21
N LYS A 207 4.72 -15.88 -0.22
CA LYS A 207 5.44 -16.19 1.02
C LYS A 207 5.43 -14.98 1.96
N GLY A 208 5.73 -13.79 1.44
CA GLY A 208 5.72 -12.54 2.17
C GLY A 208 4.34 -12.17 2.69
N THR A 209 3.31 -12.25 1.84
CA THR A 209 1.93 -11.96 2.28
C THR A 209 1.44 -12.95 3.34
N ALA A 210 1.78 -14.23 3.22
CA ALA A 210 1.44 -15.23 4.25
C ALA A 210 2.17 -14.93 5.58
N ALA A 211 3.46 -14.59 5.52
CA ALA A 211 4.23 -14.22 6.70
C ALA A 211 3.68 -12.94 7.37
N LEU A 212 3.28 -11.92 6.59
CA LEU A 212 2.60 -10.72 7.10
C LEU A 212 1.32 -11.09 7.86
N ALA A 213 0.50 -11.98 7.30
CA ALA A 213 -0.74 -12.43 7.94
C ALA A 213 -0.46 -13.22 9.24
N CYS A 214 0.55 -14.08 9.24
CA CYS A 214 1.00 -14.80 10.43
C CYS A 214 1.46 -13.84 11.52
N GLU A 215 2.33 -12.86 11.20
CA GLU A 215 2.81 -11.90 12.20
C GLU A 215 1.70 -11.01 12.77
N ALA A 216 0.75 -10.61 11.93
CA ALA A 216 -0.45 -9.91 12.37
C ALA A 216 -1.32 -10.77 13.30
N ALA A 217 -1.51 -12.05 12.98
CA ALA A 217 -2.25 -12.99 13.82
C ALA A 217 -1.55 -13.23 15.16
N LEU A 218 -0.23 -13.44 15.16
CA LEU A 218 0.57 -13.64 16.37
C LEU A 218 0.55 -12.39 17.26
N CYS A 219 0.63 -11.19 16.67
CA CYS A 219 0.48 -9.92 17.39
C CYS A 219 -0.83 -9.87 18.20
N LEU A 220 -1.93 -10.38 17.63
CA LEU A 220 -3.23 -10.43 18.30
C LEU A 220 -3.40 -11.61 19.27
N ALA A 221 -2.76 -12.75 18.99
CA ALA A 221 -2.99 -14.00 19.69
C ALA A 221 -2.10 -14.18 20.94
N ILE A 222 -0.86 -13.67 20.90
CA ILE A 222 0.10 -13.80 22.00
C ILE A 222 -0.30 -12.83 23.13
N PRO A 223 -0.56 -13.31 24.36
CA PRO A 223 -1.06 -12.48 25.46
C PRO A 223 -0.18 -11.26 25.76
N GLU A 224 1.14 -11.43 25.74
CA GLU A 224 2.11 -10.40 26.05
C GLU A 224 2.12 -9.28 25.00
N GLU A 225 2.00 -9.64 23.72
CA GLU A 225 1.90 -8.67 22.62
C GLU A 225 0.55 -7.97 22.66
N ARG A 226 -0.52 -8.75 22.83
CA ARG A 226 -1.90 -8.25 22.91
C ARG A 226 -2.08 -7.22 24.04
N ALA A 227 -1.43 -7.43 25.19
CA ALA A 227 -1.49 -6.50 26.32
C ALA A 227 -0.88 -5.12 26.00
N ARG A 228 0.01 -5.04 25.00
CA ARG A 228 0.64 -3.79 24.55
C ARG A 228 -0.24 -3.01 23.57
N LEU A 229 -1.29 -3.62 23.03
CA LEU A 229 -2.14 -3.02 22.01
C LEU A 229 -3.16 -2.08 22.64
N ASP A 230 -3.17 -0.82 22.20
CA ASP A 230 -4.05 0.19 22.81
C ASP A 230 -5.54 -0.13 22.61
N PHE A 231 -5.94 -0.64 21.44
CA PHE A 231 -7.33 -1.02 21.18
C PHE A 231 -7.83 -2.15 22.11
N ALA A 232 -6.94 -3.07 22.51
CA ALA A 232 -7.32 -4.21 23.35
C ALA A 232 -7.71 -3.76 24.77
N LYS A 233 -7.18 -2.61 25.22
CA LYS A 233 -7.47 -2.02 26.53
C LYS A 233 -8.85 -1.35 26.58
N GLU A 234 -9.35 -0.91 25.43
CA GLU A 234 -10.63 -0.19 25.31
C GLU A 234 -11.84 -1.12 25.14
N GLY A 235 -11.64 -2.44 25.07
CA GLY A 235 -12.71 -3.41 24.85
C GLY A 235 -13.43 -3.25 23.51
N SER A 236 -12.79 -2.58 22.54
CA SER A 236 -13.37 -2.25 21.25
C SER A 236 -13.27 -3.44 20.26
N GLY A 237 -14.32 -3.64 19.46
CA GLY A 237 -14.40 -4.66 18.42
C GLY A 237 -14.75 -4.05 17.05
N GLY A 238 -14.42 -4.74 15.96
CA GLY A 238 -14.74 -4.28 14.61
C GLY A 238 -13.67 -4.62 13.57
N CYS A 239 -13.80 -4.03 12.37
CA CYS A 239 -12.87 -4.22 11.25
C CYS A 239 -11.84 -3.09 11.21
N PHE A 240 -10.69 -3.28 11.85
CA PHE A 240 -9.61 -2.30 11.93
C PHE A 240 -8.51 -2.53 10.89
N THR A 241 -7.65 -1.52 10.70
CA THR A 241 -6.41 -1.67 9.94
C THR A 241 -5.26 -2.08 10.86
N PRO A 242 -4.19 -2.71 10.34
CA PRO A 242 -3.02 -3.05 11.14
C PRO A 242 -2.37 -1.84 11.82
N SER A 243 -2.36 -0.68 11.17
CA SER A 243 -1.80 0.55 11.76
C SER A 243 -2.64 1.07 12.94
N ALA A 244 -3.96 0.96 12.87
CA ALA A 244 -4.86 1.40 13.93
C ALA A 244 -4.91 0.43 15.12
N CYS A 245 -4.85 -0.88 14.83
CA CYS A 245 -5.02 -1.94 15.81
C CYS A 245 -3.67 -2.36 16.42
N MET A 246 -2.67 -2.61 15.60
CA MET A 246 -1.41 -3.24 16.04
C MET A 246 -0.25 -2.25 16.15
N GLY A 247 -0.23 -1.23 15.29
CA GLY A 247 0.73 -0.12 15.33
C GLY A 247 2.19 -0.59 15.47
N HIS A 248 2.93 0.03 16.39
CA HIS A 248 4.35 -0.27 16.60
C HIS A 248 4.64 -1.70 17.06
N VAL A 249 3.68 -2.37 17.72
CA VAL A 249 3.88 -3.75 18.16
C VAL A 249 4.03 -4.68 16.96
N LEU A 250 3.21 -4.51 15.91
CA LEU A 250 3.41 -5.24 14.66
C LEU A 250 4.73 -4.87 14.00
N MET A 251 5.13 -3.59 14.01
CA MET A 251 6.40 -3.16 13.40
C MET A 251 7.62 -3.82 14.04
N GLU A 252 7.65 -3.92 15.37
CA GLU A 252 8.71 -4.62 16.09
C GLU A 252 8.73 -6.11 15.74
N ARG A 253 7.55 -6.75 15.67
CA ARG A 253 7.45 -8.16 15.27
C ARG A 253 7.96 -8.40 13.85
N LEU A 254 7.57 -7.56 12.90
CA LEU A 254 8.05 -7.65 11.53
C LEU A 254 9.59 -7.53 11.48
N ASN A 255 10.18 -6.60 12.22
CA ASN A 255 11.64 -6.46 12.31
C ASN A 255 12.37 -7.63 12.99
N ASN A 256 11.67 -8.38 13.84
CA ASN A 256 12.22 -9.58 14.48
C ASN A 256 12.01 -10.85 13.64
N ALA A 257 11.18 -10.79 12.60
CA ALA A 257 10.96 -11.88 11.67
C ALA A 257 12.06 -11.91 10.60
N GLU A 258 12.41 -13.10 10.11
CA GLU A 258 13.48 -13.26 9.12
C GLU A 258 13.13 -12.72 7.73
N ASN A 259 11.83 -12.52 7.46
CA ASN A 259 11.33 -12.18 6.14
C ASN A 259 11.16 -10.68 5.90
N PHE A 260 11.37 -9.84 6.92
CA PHE A 260 11.07 -8.42 6.82
C PHE A 260 12.13 -7.53 7.44
N SER A 261 12.24 -6.33 6.91
CA SER A 261 12.98 -5.23 7.53
C SER A 261 12.20 -3.95 7.33
N VAL A 262 12.05 -3.18 8.39
CA VAL A 262 11.45 -1.85 8.39
C VAL A 262 12.43 -0.88 9.02
N LYS A 263 12.76 0.17 8.26
CA LYS A 263 13.65 1.24 8.68
C LYS A 263 13.01 2.59 8.42
N VAL A 264 13.06 3.48 9.39
CA VAL A 264 12.68 4.90 9.22
C VAL A 264 13.93 5.75 9.33
N GLN A 265 14.18 6.58 8.32
CA GLN A 265 15.37 7.44 8.25
C GLN A 265 15.04 8.76 7.54
N LYS A 266 15.93 9.75 7.61
CA LYS A 266 15.74 10.99 6.84
C LYS A 266 15.77 10.67 5.35
N LEU A 267 14.95 11.37 4.57
CA LEU A 267 14.84 11.15 3.13
C LEU A 267 16.20 11.24 2.43
N LYS A 268 17.02 12.23 2.81
CA LYS A 268 18.37 12.44 2.26
C LYS A 268 19.34 11.27 2.49
N ASP A 269 19.08 10.43 3.50
CA ASP A 269 19.91 9.28 3.85
C ASP A 269 19.38 7.98 3.21
N THR A 270 18.30 8.08 2.40
CA THR A 270 17.64 6.92 1.79
C THR A 270 18.19 6.63 0.40
N VAL A 271 18.49 5.36 0.15
CA VAL A 271 18.87 4.85 -1.16
C VAL A 271 17.69 4.11 -1.77
N PHE A 272 17.18 4.62 -2.89
CA PHE A 272 16.06 4.01 -3.61
C PHE A 272 16.54 2.95 -4.60
N LEU A 273 16.16 1.70 -4.36
CA LEU A 273 16.43 0.57 -5.25
C LEU A 273 15.33 0.46 -6.31
N VAL A 274 15.75 0.45 -7.58
CA VAL A 274 14.90 0.44 -8.78
C VAL A 274 15.28 -0.68 -9.74
#